data_AF-A0A1H7VAT8-F1
#
_entry.id   AF-A0A1H7VAT8-F1
#
_cell.length_a   1.000
_cell.length_b   1.000
_cell.length_c   1.000
_cell.angle_alpha   90.00
_cell.angle_beta   90.00
_cell.angle_gamma   90.00
#
_symmetry.space_group_name_H-M   'P 1'
#
loop_
_entity.id
_entity.type
_entity.pdbx_description
1 polymer ?
#
loop_
_entity_poly.entity_id
_entity_poly.type
_entity_poly.pdbx_seq_one_letter_code
_entity_poly.pdbx_strand_id
1 'polypeptide(L)'
;MFHILGDRERDRFIAELGAVVPSGGLYCVLGDVRYDDRETYGLSPDELRWRFEAVGGWDVVFSFRTVFKRRWSSNPAYLVGVKRR
;
A
#
# COMPACT_ATOMS: atom_id res chain seq x y z
N MET A 1 -1.54 8.09 2.65
CA MET A 1 -2.99 8.21 2.41
C MET A 1 -3.65 6.85 2.20
N PHE A 2 -3.06 5.93 1.43
CA PHE A 2 -3.64 4.60 1.23
C PHE A 2 -4.10 3.89 2.52
N HIS A 3 -3.32 3.98 3.60
CA HIS A 3 -3.59 3.36 4.90
C HIS A 3 -4.79 3.93 5.69
N ILE A 4 -5.50 4.96 5.19
CA ILE A 4 -6.74 5.47 5.80
C ILE A 4 -7.97 5.22 4.91
N LEU A 5 -7.78 4.71 3.70
CA LEU A 5 -8.86 4.47 2.74
C LEU A 5 -9.63 3.20 3.12
N GLY A 6 -10.94 3.20 2.91
CA GLY A 6 -11.77 1.99 2.96
C GLY A 6 -11.55 1.09 1.73
N ASP A 7 -12.07 -0.14 1.77
CA ASP A 7 -11.83 -1.14 0.71
C ASP A 7 -12.17 -0.64 -0.69
N ARG A 8 -13.36 -0.04 -0.87
CA ARG A 8 -13.79 0.50 -2.17
C ARG A 8 -12.90 1.64 -2.66
N GLU A 9 -12.43 2.47 -1.74
CA GLU A 9 -11.54 3.59 -2.06
C GLU A 9 -10.15 3.10 -2.42
N ARG A 10 -9.65 2.04 -1.76
CA ARG A 10 -8.39 1.37 -2.09
C ARG A 10 -8.44 0.75 -3.49
N ASP A 11 -9.51 0.05 -3.82
CA ASP A 11 -9.68 -0.57 -5.15
C ASP A 11 -9.73 0.49 -6.24
N ARG A 12 -10.52 1.55 -6.03
CA ARG A 12 -10.58 2.68 -6.96
C ARG A 12 -9.23 3.38 -7.08
N PHE A 13 -8.54 3.61 -5.97
CA PHE A 13 -7.22 4.23 -5.98
C PHE A 13 -6.24 3.44 -6.85
N ILE A 14 -6.18 2.10 -6.70
CA ILE A 14 -5.26 1.26 -7.47
C ILE A 14 -5.62 1.26 -8.97
N ALA A 15 -6.91 1.20 -9.30
CA ALA A 15 -7.37 1.26 -10.68
C ALA A 15 -6.95 2.57 -11.37
N GLU A 16 -7.15 3.70 -10.70
CA GLU A 16 -6.81 5.03 -11.24
C GLU A 16 -5.31 5.33 -11.19
N LEU A 17 -4.56 4.72 -10.27
CA LEU A 17 -3.11 4.89 -10.17
C LEU A 17 -2.40 4.51 -11.49
N GLY A 18 -2.95 3.55 -12.22
CA GLY A 18 -2.42 3.09 -13.51
C GLY A 18 -2.52 4.12 -14.62
N ALA A 19 -3.41 5.11 -14.50
CA ALA A 19 -3.51 6.22 -15.44
C ALA A 19 -2.46 7.32 -15.19
N VAL A 20 -1.84 7.32 -13.99
CA VAL A 20 -0.89 8.34 -13.56
C VAL A 20 0.55 7.83 -13.59
N VAL A 21 0.77 6.58 -13.16
CA VAL A 21 2.11 5.99 -13.11
C VAL A 21 2.42 5.30 -14.44
N PRO A 22 3.43 5.76 -15.19
CA PRO A 22 3.81 5.12 -16.45
C PRO A 22 4.40 3.72 -16.21
N SER A 23 4.38 2.88 -17.25
CA SER A 23 5.08 1.58 -17.23
C SER A 23 6.54 1.73 -16.81
N GLY A 24 7.01 0.82 -15.96
CA GLY A 24 8.30 0.89 -15.29
C GLY A 24 8.34 1.80 -14.05
N GLY A 25 7.34 2.64 -13.83
CA GLY A 25 7.25 3.55 -12.70
C GLY A 25 7.02 2.83 -11.36
N LEU A 26 7.50 3.44 -10.27
CA LEU A 26 7.43 2.91 -8.91
C LEU A 26 6.50 3.75 -8.04
N TYR A 27 5.49 3.11 -7.45
CA TYR A 27 4.69 3.67 -6.38
C TYR A 27 5.15 3.11 -5.03
N CYS A 28 5.50 4.01 -4.12
CA CYS A 28 5.89 3.65 -2.75
C CYS A 28 4.82 4.10 -1.75
N VAL A 29 4.46 3.22 -0.83
CA VAL A 29 3.53 3.53 0.25
C VAL A 29 4.15 3.21 1.60
N LEU A 30 4.06 4.16 2.52
CA LEU A 30 4.39 4.03 3.93
C LEU A 30 3.11 4.17 4.77
N GLY A 31 2.94 3.29 5.74
CA GLY A 31 1.81 3.33 6.66
C GLY A 31 2.00 2.37 7.82
N ASP A 32 1.26 2.63 8.90
CA ASP A 32 1.27 1.78 10.10
C ASP A 32 0.84 0.35 9.74
N VAL A 33 1.31 -0.63 10.51
CA VAL A 33 0.88 -2.03 10.37
C VAL A 33 -0.62 -2.12 10.67
N ARG A 34 -1.37 -2.77 9.78
CA ARG A 34 -2.73 -3.23 10.05
C ARG A 34 -2.63 -4.53 10.83
N TYR A 35 -3.27 -4.61 11.99
CA TYR A 35 -3.21 -5.81 12.85
C TYR A 35 -4.43 -6.71 12.67
N ASP A 36 -5.56 -6.15 12.26
CA ASP A 36 -6.80 -6.89 11.99
C ASP A 36 -7.36 -6.51 10.61
N ASP A 37 -7.75 -7.50 9.83
CA ASP A 37 -8.38 -7.32 8.51
C ASP A 37 -9.75 -6.62 8.60
N ARG A 38 -10.32 -6.44 9.79
CA ARG A 38 -11.51 -5.61 10.02
C ARG A 38 -11.19 -4.12 10.19
N GLU A 39 -9.93 -3.76 10.45
CA GLU A 39 -9.52 -2.36 10.66
C GLU A 39 -9.36 -1.63 9.33
N THR A 40 -10.07 -0.53 9.10
CA THR A 40 -9.82 0.31 7.91
C THR A 40 -8.40 0.92 7.90
N TYR A 41 -7.80 1.07 9.07
CA TYR A 41 -6.52 1.73 9.24
C TYR A 41 -5.33 0.78 9.09
N GLY A 42 -4.29 1.23 8.39
CA GLY A 42 -3.02 0.53 8.27
C GLY A 42 -2.83 -0.20 6.93
N LEU A 43 -1.67 -0.84 6.81
CA LEU A 43 -1.23 -1.61 5.65
C LEU A 43 -0.99 -3.08 6.01
N SER A 44 -1.39 -3.94 5.09
CA SER A 44 -0.97 -5.35 5.01
C SER A 44 -0.27 -5.57 3.66
N PRO A 45 0.98 -6.05 3.63
CA PRO A 45 1.67 -6.39 2.39
C PRO A 45 0.93 -7.44 1.55
N ASP A 46 0.26 -8.39 2.19
CA ASP A 46 -0.51 -9.43 1.51
C ASP A 46 -1.78 -8.86 0.87
N GLU A 47 -2.46 -7.96 1.57
CA GLU A 47 -3.60 -7.23 1.00
C GLU A 47 -3.18 -6.38 -0.21
N LEU A 48 -2.07 -5.65 -0.09
CA LEU A 48 -1.53 -4.85 -1.19
C LEU A 48 -1.22 -5.75 -2.39
N ARG A 49 -0.53 -6.89 -2.17
CA ARG A 49 -0.22 -7.84 -3.24
C ARG A 49 -1.49 -8.31 -3.95
N TRP A 50 -2.45 -8.83 -3.20
CA TRP A 50 -3.69 -9.35 -3.76
C TRP A 50 -4.47 -8.28 -4.56
N ARG A 51 -4.61 -7.06 -4.04
CA ARG A 51 -5.33 -5.99 -4.74
C ARG A 51 -4.64 -5.54 -6.02
N PHE A 52 -3.31 -5.37 -5.99
CA PHE A 52 -2.55 -4.97 -7.16
C PHE A 52 -2.50 -6.08 -8.23
N GLU A 53 -2.45 -7.36 -7.82
CA GLU A 53 -2.59 -8.51 -8.72
C GLU A 53 -3.97 -8.58 -9.36
N ALA A 54 -5.04 -8.31 -8.60
CA ALA A 54 -6.41 -8.30 -9.10
C ALA A 54 -6.66 -7.23 -10.18
N VAL A 55 -6.04 -6.05 -10.07
CA VAL A 55 -6.08 -5.01 -11.11
C VAL A 55 -5.16 -5.35 -12.29
N GLY A 56 -4.05 -6.04 -12.03
CA GLY A 56 -3.10 -6.47 -13.05
C GLY A 56 -2.19 -5.34 -13.57
N GLY A 57 -1.09 -5.74 -14.23
CA GLY A 57 -0.08 -4.80 -14.73
C GLY A 57 0.79 -4.16 -13.65
N TRP A 58 0.83 -4.76 -12.46
CA TRP A 58 1.63 -4.29 -11.32
C TRP A 58 2.37 -5.47 -10.70
N ASP A 59 3.55 -5.17 -10.14
CA ASP A 59 4.36 -6.12 -9.38
C ASP A 59 4.76 -5.50 -8.03
N VAL A 60 4.50 -6.18 -6.92
CA VAL A 60 5.04 -5.76 -5.62
C VAL A 60 6.53 -6.12 -5.57
N VAL A 61 7.40 -5.13 -5.60
CA VAL A 61 8.86 -5.32 -5.72
C VAL A 61 9.58 -5.40 -4.39
N PHE A 62 9.04 -4.80 -3.34
CA PHE A 62 9.55 -4.96 -1.97
C PHE A 62 8.47 -4.68 -0.94
N SER A 63 8.61 -5.31 0.23
CA SER A 63 7.88 -4.97 1.45
C SER A 63 8.83 -5.03 2.65
N PHE A 64 9.05 -3.88 3.29
CA PHE A 64 9.90 -3.78 4.46
C PHE A 64 9.08 -3.42 5.68
N ARG A 65 9.20 -4.20 6.74
CA ARG A 65 8.73 -3.79 8.06
C ARG A 65 9.69 -2.77 8.64
N THR A 66 9.16 -1.68 9.17
CA THR A 66 9.91 -0.55 9.72
C THR A 66 9.16 0.04 10.92
N VAL A 67 9.64 1.16 11.45
CA VAL A 67 9.01 1.92 12.53
C VAL A 67 8.76 3.34 12.04
N PHE A 68 7.50 3.78 12.07
CA PHE A 68 7.16 5.16 11.82
C PHE A 68 7.33 5.96 13.11
N LYS A 69 8.42 6.74 13.18
CA LYS A 69 8.69 7.68 14.28
C LYS A 69 7.94 8.99 14.06
N ARG A 70 7.16 9.39 15.07
CA ARG A 70 6.49 10.69 15.19
C ARG A 70 7.10 11.45 16.36
N ARG A 71 6.73 12.73 16.51
CA ARG A 71 7.25 13.58 17.58
C ARG A 71 7.07 13.00 18.99
N TRP A 72 5.96 12.30 19.23
CA TRP A 72 5.57 11.79 20.55
C TRP A 72 5.27 10.30 20.60
N SER A 73 5.43 9.58 19.47
CA SER A 73 5.09 8.16 19.40
C SER A 73 5.87 7.46 18.30
N SER A 74 5.90 6.13 18.37
CA SER A 74 6.44 5.29 17.32
C SER A 74 5.56 4.08 17.15
N ASN A 75 5.15 3.80 15.92
CA ASN A 75 4.34 2.63 15.58
C ASN A 75 5.10 1.74 14.60
N PRO A 76 4.95 0.41 14.67
CA PRO A 76 5.34 -0.46 13.57
C PRO A 76 4.65 -0.03 12.28
N ALA A 77 5.38 -0.08 11.17
CA ALA A 77 4.91 0.33 9.86
C ALA A 77 5.44 -0.60 8.77
N TYR A 78 4.84 -0.53 7.58
CA TYR A 78 5.38 -1.11 6.36
C TYR A 78 5.72 -0.02 5.34
N LEU A 79 6.85 -0.20 4.68
CA LEU A 79 7.20 0.48 3.43
C LEU A 79 7.09 -0.54 2.30
N VAL A 80 6.17 -0.32 1.37
CA VAL A 80 5.91 -1.23 0.25
C VAL A 80 6.10 -0.49 -1.07
N GLY A 81 6.79 -1.14 -2.01
CA GLY A 81 7.01 -0.64 -3.36
C GLY A 81 6.29 -1.50 -4.37
N VAL A 82 5.53 -0.87 -5.26
CA VAL A 82 4.81 -1.53 -6.35
C VAL A 82 5.20 -0.88 -7.67
N LYS A 83 5.66 -1.70 -8.61
CA LYS A 83 6.13 -1.26 -9.92
C LYS A 83 5.07 -1.52 -10.98
N ARG A 84 4.83 -0.55 -11.86
CA ARG A 84 4.00 -0.72 -13.04
C ARG A 84 4.76 -1.54 -14.08
N ARG A 85 4.14 -2.59 -14.64
CA ARG A 85 4.70 -3.36 -15.75
C ARG A 85 4.70 -2.57 -17.05
#